data_AF-K1PBV7-F1
#
_entry.id   AF-K1PBV7-F1
#
_cell.length_a   1.000
_cell.length_b   1.000
_cell.length_c   1.000
_cell.angle_alpha   90.00
_cell.angle_beta   90.00
_cell.angle_gamma   90.00
#
_symmetry.space_group_name_H-M   'P 1'
#
loop_
_entity.id
_entity.type
_entity.pdbx_description
1 polymer ?
#
loop_
_entity_poly.entity_id
_entity_poly.type
_entity_poly.pdbx_seq_one_letter_code
_entity_poly.pdbx_strand_id
1 'polypeptide(L)'
;MSKLFKGILADNPFNMGGSQSAEKTQSATSANTLQTQSSAQNYPSECPMHKSEAAPQSFPSECPMHQKTTPSPPSGCPMHEGGANEEEIDPRNMMPPPNQRPSPDQPFPLSTDRVVSNIPKADSDENWVYPSPQMFWNAMLRKGWRWKEGDINKQDMDNIISIHNANNEQAWKEVLKWEALHARECSEPRLKRFGGKAKEFSPRAKIRNWLGYSLPFDRHDWVVDRCGKEVRYIIDYYDIGEVDKRTYEFTALDVRPAFDSFSAVMDRSKVAMMRWKMELMDNKMTSGPSEDSKT
;
A
#
# COMPACT_ATOMS: atom_id res chain seq x y z
N MET A 1 9.08 11.29 14.91
CA MET A 1 7.82 11.06 14.15
C MET A 1 7.49 9.58 14.20
N SER A 2 6.31 9.25 14.73
CA SER A 2 6.00 7.96 15.39
C SER A 2 5.33 6.95 14.43
N LYS A 3 5.01 5.75 14.95
CA LYS A 3 4.18 4.70 14.30
C LYS A 3 2.93 5.25 13.59
N LEU A 4 2.41 6.39 14.04
CA LEU A 4 1.32 7.15 13.43
C LEU A 4 1.59 7.47 11.95
N PHE A 5 2.77 8.02 11.65
CA PHE A 5 3.17 8.40 10.29
C PHE A 5 3.24 7.18 9.36
N LYS A 6 3.78 6.07 9.88
CA LYS A 6 3.89 4.80 9.16
C LYS A 6 2.52 4.19 8.84
N GLY A 7 1.60 4.21 9.82
CA GLY A 7 0.22 3.78 9.61
C GLY A 7 -0.48 4.61 8.54
N ILE A 8 -0.34 5.93 8.60
CA ILE A 8 -0.96 6.85 7.63
C ILE A 8 -0.45 6.64 6.20
N LEU A 9 0.86 6.39 6.04
CA LEU A 9 1.47 6.08 4.76
C LEU A 9 1.08 4.70 4.23
N ALA A 10 1.10 3.67 5.08
CA ALA A 10 0.69 2.32 4.73
C ALA A 10 -0.81 2.26 4.34
N ASP A 11 -1.62 3.10 4.98
CA ASP A 11 -3.03 3.31 4.65
C ASP A 11 -3.23 4.35 3.56
N ASN A 12 -2.31 4.41 2.58
CA ASN A 12 -2.35 5.34 1.45
C ASN A 12 -3.79 5.54 0.92
N PRO A 13 -4.43 6.69 1.18
CA PRO A 13 -5.87 6.88 0.99
C PRO A 13 -6.36 6.76 -0.45
N PHE A 14 -5.44 6.64 -1.40
CA PHE A 14 -5.68 6.52 -2.85
C PHE A 14 -5.73 5.07 -3.33
N ASN A 15 -5.92 4.13 -2.41
CA ASN A 15 -6.20 2.74 -2.73
C ASN A 15 -7.32 2.21 -1.81
N MET A 16 -8.47 1.90 -2.40
CA MET A 16 -9.64 1.34 -1.70
C MET A 16 -9.68 -0.20 -1.73
N GLY A 17 -8.70 -0.87 -2.35
CA GLY A 17 -8.69 -2.32 -2.57
C GLY A 17 -8.34 -3.21 -1.36
N GLY A 18 -8.36 -2.71 -0.13
CA GLY A 18 -7.99 -3.52 1.04
C GLY A 18 -8.68 -3.06 2.32
N SER A 19 -9.78 -3.72 2.69
CA SER A 19 -10.38 -3.59 4.03
C SER A 19 -9.35 -3.94 5.09
N GLN A 20 -8.90 -2.98 5.89
CA GLN A 20 -8.26 -3.27 7.17
C GLN A 20 -9.35 -3.36 8.23
N SER A 21 -9.60 -4.56 8.75
CA SER A 21 -10.11 -4.72 10.11
C SER A 21 -8.99 -4.26 11.05
N ALA A 22 -9.17 -3.12 11.68
CA ALA A 22 -8.22 -2.56 12.63
C ALA A 22 -8.01 -3.53 13.79
N GLU A 23 -6.82 -4.14 13.88
CA GLU A 23 -6.40 -4.83 15.10
C GLU A 23 -6.01 -3.80 16.16
N LYS A 24 -6.70 -3.91 17.29
CA LYS A 24 -6.62 -3.05 18.46
C LYS A 24 -5.23 -3.15 19.08
N THR A 25 -4.35 -2.18 18.80
CA THR A 25 -3.06 -2.06 19.48
C THR A 25 -3.31 -1.63 20.93
N GLN A 26 -3.20 -2.58 21.87
CA GLN A 26 -3.17 -2.28 23.30
C GLN A 26 -1.75 -1.85 23.72
N SER A 27 -1.70 -0.84 24.57
CA SER A 27 -0.50 -0.23 25.13
C SER A 27 -0.19 -0.80 26.52
N ALA A 28 1.11 -0.88 26.84
CA ALA A 28 1.75 -1.08 28.16
C ALA A 28 1.63 -2.51 28.76
N THR A 29 2.62 -3.07 29.47
CA THR A 29 3.65 -2.48 30.34
C THR A 29 4.77 -3.50 30.62
N SER A 30 5.99 -3.02 30.86
CA SER A 30 7.11 -3.82 31.38
C SER A 30 6.94 -4.15 32.87
N ALA A 31 7.18 -5.40 33.25
CA ALA A 31 7.61 -5.78 34.60
C ALA A 31 8.38 -7.12 34.55
N ASN A 32 9.61 -7.11 35.07
CA ASN A 32 10.38 -8.31 35.39
C ASN A 32 9.72 -9.08 36.55
N THR A 33 9.71 -10.42 36.52
CA THR A 33 10.11 -11.31 37.64
C THR A 33 10.12 -12.80 37.21
N LEU A 34 11.12 -13.49 37.74
CA LEU A 34 11.56 -14.89 37.65
C LEU A 34 10.52 -16.03 37.85
N GLN A 35 10.83 -17.15 37.17
CA GLN A 35 10.86 -18.56 37.63
C GLN A 35 9.60 -19.47 37.74
N THR A 36 9.68 -20.57 36.95
CA THR A 36 9.40 -22.01 37.21
C THR A 36 8.00 -22.66 37.16
N GLN A 37 7.97 -23.76 36.37
CA GLN A 37 7.37 -25.09 36.58
C GLN A 37 5.88 -25.40 36.28
N SER A 38 5.70 -26.24 35.24
CA SER A 38 5.03 -27.56 35.23
C SER A 38 3.66 -27.74 35.91
N SER A 39 2.63 -28.13 35.13
CA SER A 39 1.94 -29.44 35.22
C SER A 39 0.68 -29.50 34.34
N ALA A 40 0.27 -30.72 34.01
CA ALA A 40 -0.70 -31.08 32.98
C ALA A 40 -2.05 -31.59 33.55
N GLN A 41 -3.06 -31.65 32.66
CA GLN A 41 -4.28 -32.49 32.68
C GLN A 41 -5.39 -32.15 33.70
N ASN A 42 -6.63 -31.93 33.23
CA ASN A 42 -7.71 -32.94 33.19
C ASN A 42 -9.04 -32.34 32.67
N TYR A 43 -9.68 -32.98 31.69
CA TYR A 43 -11.11 -32.78 31.33
C TYR A 43 -11.82 -34.13 31.44
N PRO A 44 -12.93 -34.26 32.18
CA PRO A 44 -13.74 -35.46 32.14
C PRO A 44 -14.89 -35.37 31.11
N SER A 45 -15.10 -36.52 30.50
CA SER A 45 -16.13 -36.95 29.55
C SER A 45 -17.36 -37.51 30.26
N GLU A 46 -18.58 -37.15 29.83
CA GLU A 46 -19.80 -37.93 30.10
C GLU A 46 -20.70 -38.01 28.86
N CYS A 47 -20.95 -39.24 28.41
CA CYS A 47 -22.06 -39.67 27.54
C CYS A 47 -23.03 -40.48 28.44
N PRO A 48 -24.33 -40.65 28.11
CA PRO A 48 -24.70 -41.85 27.34
C PRO A 48 -25.94 -41.75 26.44
N MET A 49 -25.98 -42.65 25.45
CA MET A 49 -27.03 -42.89 24.46
C MET A 49 -28.29 -43.57 25.01
N HIS A 50 -29.47 -43.25 24.46
CA HIS A 50 -30.57 -44.21 24.33
C HIS A 50 -31.25 -44.08 22.95
N LYS A 51 -31.31 -45.21 22.23
CA LYS A 51 -32.09 -45.43 21.01
C LYS A 51 -33.56 -45.71 21.36
N SER A 52 -34.48 -45.20 20.54
CA SER A 52 -35.74 -45.87 20.19
C SER A 52 -36.23 -45.35 18.83
N GLU A 53 -36.69 -46.28 18.01
CA GLU A 53 -37.03 -46.12 16.59
C GLU A 53 -38.52 -46.47 16.41
N ALA A 54 -39.31 -45.58 15.76
CA ALA A 54 -40.50 -45.91 14.94
C ALA A 54 -41.20 -44.65 14.38
N ALA A 55 -40.87 -44.30 13.12
CA ALA A 55 -41.70 -43.92 11.95
C ALA A 55 -42.82 -42.80 12.01
N PRO A 56 -43.39 -42.37 10.87
CA PRO A 56 -42.78 -41.53 9.82
C PRO A 56 -43.70 -40.37 9.38
N GLN A 57 -43.21 -39.13 9.17
CA GLN A 57 -43.98 -38.10 8.44
C GLN A 57 -43.10 -37.23 7.53
N SER A 58 -43.31 -37.44 6.23
CA SER A 58 -43.26 -36.51 5.09
C SER A 58 -42.10 -35.50 4.97
N PHE A 59 -41.19 -35.78 4.04
CA PHE A 59 -40.44 -34.75 3.32
C PHE A 59 -41.13 -34.47 1.98
N PRO A 60 -41.50 -33.22 1.64
CA PRO A 60 -41.64 -32.82 0.27
C PRO A 60 -40.30 -32.26 -0.26
N SER A 61 -39.89 -32.90 -1.35
CA SER A 61 -38.93 -32.45 -2.35
C SER A 61 -39.35 -31.14 -2.98
N GLU A 62 -38.47 -30.13 -2.97
CA GLU A 62 -38.24 -29.17 -4.07
C GLU A 62 -37.40 -27.99 -3.53
N CYS A 63 -36.09 -28.03 -3.79
CA CYS A 63 -35.24 -26.84 -3.71
C CYS A 63 -34.80 -26.47 -5.13
N PRO A 64 -35.49 -25.52 -5.79
CA PRO A 64 -34.96 -24.89 -6.99
C PRO A 64 -33.99 -23.77 -6.59
N MET A 65 -32.71 -23.96 -6.90
CA MET A 65 -31.80 -22.84 -7.10
C MET A 65 -32.34 -21.93 -8.23
N HIS A 66 -32.01 -20.63 -8.15
CA HIS A 66 -32.22 -19.57 -9.14
C HIS A 66 -33.60 -18.90 -9.21
N GLN A 67 -33.72 -17.75 -8.54
CA GLN A 67 -34.38 -16.60 -9.14
C GLN A 67 -33.73 -15.30 -8.67
N LYS A 68 -33.26 -14.50 -9.65
CA LYS A 68 -32.88 -13.10 -9.49
C LYS A 68 -34.11 -12.30 -9.06
N THR A 69 -34.13 -11.80 -7.84
CA THR A 69 -34.93 -10.64 -7.46
C THR A 69 -34.22 -9.91 -6.31
N THR A 70 -33.79 -8.69 -6.59
CA THR A 70 -33.27 -7.70 -5.66
C THR A 70 -34.31 -7.34 -4.61
N PRO A 71 -34.03 -7.42 -3.30
CA PRO A 71 -34.80 -6.69 -2.30
C PRO A 71 -34.18 -5.30 -2.12
N SER A 72 -34.87 -4.27 -2.62
CA SER A 72 -34.65 -2.88 -2.23
C SER A 72 -34.89 -2.71 -0.72
N PRO A 73 -33.96 -2.11 0.06
CA PRO A 73 -34.20 -1.82 1.46
C PRO A 73 -35.14 -0.62 1.63
N PRO A 74 -35.88 -0.55 2.75
CA PRO A 74 -36.92 0.46 2.95
C PRO A 74 -36.37 1.88 3.04
N SER A 75 -37.09 2.81 2.41
CA SER A 75 -36.86 4.25 2.41
C SER A 75 -37.04 4.85 3.80
N GLY A 76 -35.95 5.23 4.47
CA GLY A 76 -36.04 5.90 5.78
C GLY A 76 -34.78 6.12 6.59
N CYS A 77 -33.58 5.80 6.09
CA CYS A 77 -32.32 6.05 6.81
C CYS A 77 -31.53 7.20 6.16
N PRO A 78 -31.35 8.36 6.84
CA PRO A 78 -30.59 9.50 6.33
C PRO A 78 -29.07 9.29 6.49
N MET A 79 -28.54 8.19 5.93
CA MET A 79 -27.09 7.90 5.86
C MET A 79 -26.66 7.36 4.48
N HIS A 80 -27.49 7.51 3.44
CA HIS A 80 -27.18 7.05 2.07
C HIS A 80 -27.21 8.16 1.00
N GLU A 81 -26.99 9.42 1.38
CA GLU A 81 -26.65 10.46 0.38
C GLU A 81 -25.14 10.56 0.10
N GLY A 82 -24.34 9.65 0.66
CA GLY A 82 -22.89 9.56 0.43
C GLY A 82 -22.43 8.20 -0.10
N GLY A 83 -23.35 7.33 -0.52
CA GLY A 83 -23.00 6.09 -1.21
C GLY A 83 -22.52 6.43 -2.60
N ALA A 84 -21.22 6.52 -2.81
CA ALA A 84 -20.67 6.50 -4.17
C ALA A 84 -21.22 5.22 -4.83
N ASN A 85 -22.01 5.37 -5.89
CA ASN A 85 -22.40 4.23 -6.71
C ASN A 85 -21.10 3.49 -7.10
N GLU A 86 -21.09 2.15 -7.08
CA GLU A 86 -19.91 1.38 -7.51
C GLU A 86 -19.45 1.75 -8.93
N GLU A 87 -20.37 2.30 -9.73
CA GLU A 87 -20.16 2.84 -11.08
C GLU A 87 -19.36 4.17 -11.12
N GLU A 88 -19.12 4.84 -9.98
CA GLU A 88 -18.42 6.14 -9.91
C GLU A 88 -16.97 6.05 -9.41
N ILE A 89 -16.48 4.83 -9.16
CA ILE A 89 -15.07 4.61 -8.78
C ILE A 89 -14.21 4.65 -10.04
N ASP A 90 -13.20 5.53 -10.06
CA ASP A 90 -12.27 5.61 -11.19
C ASP A 90 -11.39 4.35 -11.26
N PRO A 91 -11.47 3.53 -12.34
CA PRO A 91 -10.74 2.27 -12.43
C PRO A 91 -9.22 2.46 -12.58
N ARG A 92 -8.74 3.69 -12.84
CA ARG A 92 -7.31 3.97 -13.01
C ARG A 92 -6.57 4.12 -11.69
N ASN A 93 -7.27 4.49 -10.63
CA ASN A 93 -6.67 4.69 -9.30
C ASN A 93 -7.56 4.16 -8.15
N MET A 94 -8.70 3.54 -8.47
CA MET A 94 -9.68 3.04 -7.50
C MET A 94 -10.13 4.11 -6.49
N MET A 95 -10.14 5.38 -6.90
CA MET A 95 -10.53 6.50 -6.06
C MET A 95 -12.00 6.82 -6.28
N PRO A 96 -12.79 7.01 -5.20
CA PRO A 96 -14.15 7.53 -5.32
C PRO A 96 -14.12 9.00 -5.76
N PRO A 97 -15.28 9.58 -6.11
CA PRO A 97 -15.41 10.98 -6.47
C PRO A 97 -14.79 11.91 -5.41
N PRO A 98 -14.16 13.03 -5.81
CA PRO A 98 -13.54 13.95 -4.88
C PRO A 98 -14.53 14.51 -3.85
N ASN A 99 -14.34 14.17 -2.57
CA ASN A 99 -15.09 14.76 -1.46
C ASN A 99 -14.21 15.73 -0.65
N GLN A 100 -14.50 17.02 -0.80
CA GLN A 100 -13.80 18.14 -0.16
C GLN A 100 -14.62 18.75 1.00
N ARG A 101 -15.74 18.15 1.41
CA ARG A 101 -16.53 18.66 2.54
C ARG A 101 -15.86 18.24 3.86
N PRO A 102 -15.71 19.16 4.84
CA PRO A 102 -15.24 18.79 6.17
C PRO A 102 -16.11 17.70 6.82
N SER A 103 -15.49 16.80 7.57
CA SER A 103 -16.24 15.81 8.37
C SER A 103 -16.89 16.47 9.59
N PRO A 104 -18.03 15.97 10.11
CA PRO A 104 -18.75 16.59 11.24
C PRO A 104 -17.89 16.90 12.47
N ASP A 105 -16.95 16.01 12.82
CA ASP A 105 -16.09 16.14 14.01
C ASP A 105 -14.66 16.58 13.66
N GLN A 106 -14.47 17.30 12.55
CA GLN A 106 -13.13 17.76 12.15
C GLN A 106 -12.65 18.89 13.07
N PRO A 107 -11.49 18.74 13.75
CA PRO A 107 -11.07 19.68 14.79
C PRO A 107 -10.52 21.01 14.26
N PHE A 108 -10.12 21.07 12.99
CA PHE A 108 -9.57 22.27 12.36
C PHE A 108 -9.81 22.28 10.84
N PRO A 109 -9.88 23.46 10.20
CA PRO A 109 -10.05 23.55 8.76
C PRO A 109 -8.80 23.03 8.01
N LEU A 110 -9.03 22.27 6.95
CA LEU A 110 -8.00 21.75 6.06
C LEU A 110 -8.10 22.42 4.69
N SER A 111 -6.97 22.60 4.01
CA SER A 111 -6.98 23.13 2.65
C SER A 111 -7.68 22.14 1.71
N THR A 112 -8.39 22.71 0.73
CA THR A 112 -9.01 22.01 -0.39
C THR A 112 -8.18 22.10 -1.67
N ASP A 113 -7.05 22.81 -1.61
CA ASP A 113 -6.16 23.01 -2.74
C ASP A 113 -5.48 21.70 -3.12
N ARG A 114 -5.38 21.47 -4.43
CA ARG A 114 -4.75 20.28 -5.00
C ARG A 114 -3.49 20.68 -5.74
N VAL A 115 -2.50 19.79 -5.71
CA VAL A 115 -1.20 20.00 -6.35
C VAL A 115 -1.10 19.14 -7.60
N VAL A 116 -0.70 19.74 -8.72
CA VAL A 116 -0.44 19.03 -9.98
C VAL A 116 0.94 18.36 -9.88
N SER A 117 1.02 17.08 -10.23
CA SER A 117 2.26 16.29 -10.22
C SER A 117 3.15 16.59 -11.44
N ASN A 118 4.35 16.02 -11.48
CA ASN A 118 5.15 15.94 -12.73
C ASN A 118 4.95 14.61 -13.47
N ILE A 119 3.93 13.85 -13.09
CA ILE A 119 3.66 12.52 -13.63
C ILE A 119 2.58 12.66 -14.72
N PRO A 120 2.90 12.45 -16.00
CA PRO A 120 1.93 12.58 -17.08
C PRO A 120 0.90 11.44 -17.06
N LYS A 121 -0.36 11.76 -17.36
CA LYS A 121 -1.44 10.77 -17.55
C LYS A 121 -1.35 10.16 -18.94
N ALA A 122 -1.66 8.88 -19.08
CA ALA A 122 -1.60 8.22 -20.40
C ALA A 122 -2.75 8.59 -21.36
N ASP A 123 -3.88 9.08 -20.83
CA ASP A 123 -5.11 9.32 -21.61
C ASP A 123 -5.37 10.79 -21.96
N SER A 124 -4.48 11.69 -21.53
CA SER A 124 -4.58 13.13 -21.73
C SER A 124 -3.20 13.75 -21.71
N ASP A 125 -3.08 15.01 -22.15
CA ASP A 125 -1.84 15.78 -22.05
C ASP A 125 -1.68 16.50 -20.70
N GLU A 126 -2.44 16.06 -19.69
CA GLU A 126 -2.37 16.56 -18.33
C GLU A 126 -1.53 15.66 -17.43
N ASN A 127 -1.06 16.23 -16.32
CA ASN A 127 -0.44 15.46 -15.25
C ASN A 127 -1.46 14.99 -14.23
N TRP A 128 -1.10 13.93 -13.50
CA TRP A 128 -1.84 13.47 -12.34
C TRP A 128 -1.96 14.59 -11.29
N VAL A 129 -3.08 14.63 -10.57
CA VAL A 129 -3.33 15.67 -9.57
C VAL A 129 -3.48 15.01 -8.21
N TYR A 130 -2.62 15.41 -7.28
CA TYR A 130 -2.64 14.90 -5.93
C TYR A 130 -3.93 15.31 -5.19
N PRO A 131 -4.37 14.53 -4.21
CA PRO A 131 -5.42 14.92 -3.26
C PRO A 131 -5.11 16.23 -2.54
N SER A 132 -6.15 16.91 -2.06
CA SER A 132 -6.00 17.97 -1.06
C SER A 132 -5.90 17.38 0.36
N PRO A 133 -5.47 18.17 1.35
CA PRO A 133 -5.55 17.78 2.75
C PRO A 133 -6.93 17.36 3.22
N GLN A 134 -7.97 18.07 2.79
CA GLN A 134 -9.33 17.70 3.13
C GLN A 134 -9.74 16.35 2.52
N MET A 135 -9.36 16.08 1.27
CA MET A 135 -9.60 14.78 0.63
C MET A 135 -8.87 13.64 1.34
N PHE A 136 -7.61 13.87 1.73
CA PHE A 136 -6.80 12.92 2.47
C PHE A 136 -7.44 12.56 3.81
N TRP A 137 -7.84 13.57 4.59
CA TRP A 137 -8.54 13.38 5.87
C TRP A 137 -9.79 12.51 5.72
N ASN A 138 -10.65 12.88 4.77
CA ASN A 138 -11.90 12.16 4.50
C ASN A 138 -11.64 10.71 4.09
N ALA A 139 -10.57 10.46 3.32
CA ALA A 139 -10.20 9.13 2.89
C ALA A 139 -9.66 8.27 4.05
N MET A 140 -8.87 8.84 4.96
CA MET A 140 -8.44 8.15 6.18
C MET A 140 -9.63 7.76 7.06
N LEU A 141 -10.62 8.64 7.21
CA LEU A 141 -11.84 8.33 7.97
C LEU A 141 -12.61 7.14 7.37
N ARG A 142 -12.69 7.04 6.03
CA ARG A 142 -13.32 5.91 5.32
C ARG A 142 -12.61 4.59 5.58
N LYS A 143 -11.28 4.63 5.77
CA LYS A 143 -10.47 3.47 6.13
C LYS A 143 -10.59 3.06 7.60
N GLY A 144 -11.47 3.71 8.37
CA GLY A 144 -11.68 3.42 9.78
C GLY A 144 -10.70 4.17 10.70
N TRP A 145 -9.87 5.05 10.16
CA TRP A 145 -8.97 5.86 10.98
C TRP A 145 -9.77 6.81 11.87
N ARG A 146 -9.37 6.95 13.13
CA ARG A 146 -10.00 7.86 14.10
C ARG A 146 -8.89 8.65 14.79
N TRP A 147 -8.81 9.93 14.43
CA TRP A 147 -7.88 10.88 15.02
C TRP A 147 -8.30 11.18 16.46
N LYS A 148 -7.39 11.07 17.44
CA LYS A 148 -7.66 11.54 18.80
C LYS A 148 -7.27 13.01 18.94
N GLU A 149 -7.86 13.69 19.91
CA GLU A 149 -7.48 15.06 20.25
C GLU A 149 -5.98 15.12 20.59
N GLY A 150 -5.26 16.02 19.92
CA GLY A 150 -3.82 16.19 20.09
C GLY A 150 -2.93 15.22 19.28
N ASP A 151 -3.50 14.25 18.55
CA ASP A 151 -2.71 13.32 17.71
C ASP A 151 -2.08 14.03 16.49
N ILE A 152 -2.74 15.07 15.99
CA ILE A 152 -2.37 15.74 14.75
C ILE A 152 -2.89 17.17 14.73
N ASN A 153 -2.09 18.10 14.21
CA ASN A 153 -2.52 19.47 13.92
C ASN A 153 -2.52 19.73 12.40
N LYS A 154 -2.96 20.93 11.99
CA LYS A 154 -3.00 21.33 10.58
C LYS A 154 -1.64 21.22 9.89
N GLN A 155 -0.58 21.69 10.54
CA GLN A 155 0.77 21.68 9.99
C GLN A 155 1.29 20.25 9.79
N ASP A 156 0.98 19.34 10.71
CA ASP A 156 1.33 17.92 10.57
C ASP A 156 0.65 17.30 9.34
N MET A 157 -0.62 17.64 9.09
CA MET A 157 -1.34 17.17 7.90
C MET A 157 -0.70 17.68 6.60
N ASP A 158 -0.37 18.98 6.55
CA ASP A 158 0.29 19.58 5.39
C ASP A 158 1.66 18.92 5.13
N ASN A 159 2.43 18.65 6.19
CA ASN A 159 3.71 17.95 6.12
C ASN A 159 3.55 16.51 5.60
N ILE A 160 2.58 15.75 6.13
CA ILE A 160 2.27 14.38 5.70
C ILE A 160 2.02 14.35 4.19
N ILE A 161 1.20 15.26 3.67
CA ILE A 161 0.80 15.26 2.27
C ILE A 161 1.96 15.68 1.37
N SER A 162 2.70 16.71 1.77
CA SER A 162 3.91 17.12 1.05
C SER A 162 4.89 15.95 0.91
N ILE A 163 5.06 15.18 1.98
CA ILE A 163 5.91 14.00 2.01
C ILE A 163 5.37 12.88 1.09
N HIS A 164 4.07 12.58 1.13
CA HIS A 164 3.46 11.59 0.22
C HIS A 164 3.64 11.98 -1.25
N ASN A 165 3.43 13.25 -1.58
CA ASN A 165 3.60 13.76 -2.94
C ASN A 165 5.06 13.60 -3.38
N ALA A 166 6.02 13.98 -2.54
CA ALA A 166 7.44 13.80 -2.81
C ALA A 166 7.80 12.33 -3.04
N ASN A 167 7.26 11.41 -2.24
CA ASN A 167 7.47 9.97 -2.41
C ASN A 167 6.92 9.45 -3.75
N ASN A 168 5.74 9.91 -4.18
CA ASN A 168 5.20 9.55 -5.49
C ASN A 168 6.09 10.07 -6.64
N GLU A 169 6.61 11.30 -6.52
CA GLU A 169 7.56 11.86 -7.50
C GLU A 169 8.87 11.07 -7.53
N GLN A 170 9.39 10.62 -6.39
CA GLN A 170 10.56 9.76 -6.32
C GLN A 170 10.31 8.39 -6.96
N ALA A 171 9.16 7.77 -6.66
CA ALA A 171 8.76 6.51 -7.28
C ALA A 171 8.68 6.64 -8.81
N TRP A 172 8.14 7.74 -9.32
CA TRP A 172 8.12 8.02 -10.76
C TRP A 172 9.52 8.16 -11.35
N LYS A 173 10.44 8.87 -10.68
CA LYS A 173 11.84 8.96 -11.12
C LYS A 173 12.51 7.59 -11.19
N GLU A 174 12.26 6.71 -10.23
CA GLU A 174 12.78 5.34 -10.27
C GLU A 174 12.19 4.53 -11.43
N VAL A 175 10.90 4.69 -11.73
CA VAL A 175 10.28 4.11 -12.93
C VAL A 175 10.98 4.62 -14.20
N LEU A 176 11.23 5.93 -14.30
CA LEU A 176 11.93 6.51 -15.45
C LEU A 176 13.36 5.99 -15.63
N LYS A 177 14.07 5.65 -14.54
CA LYS A 177 15.38 4.99 -14.63
C LYS A 177 15.31 3.63 -15.33
N TRP A 178 14.23 2.87 -15.12
CA TRP A 178 13.99 1.63 -15.85
C TRP A 178 13.59 1.88 -17.29
N GLU A 179 12.70 2.87 -17.52
CA GLU A 179 12.29 3.26 -18.88
C GLU A 179 13.46 3.80 -19.72
N ALA A 180 14.53 4.30 -19.11
CA ALA A 180 15.75 4.71 -19.82
C ALA A 180 16.39 3.57 -20.64
N LEU A 181 16.20 2.30 -20.24
CA LEU A 181 16.64 1.13 -21.04
C LEU A 181 15.91 1.05 -22.39
N HIS A 182 14.76 1.70 -22.50
CA HIS A 182 13.87 1.72 -23.66
C HIS A 182 13.69 3.12 -24.23
N ALA A 183 14.59 4.07 -23.94
CA ALA A 183 14.50 5.44 -24.43
C ALA A 183 14.46 5.54 -25.98
N ARG A 184 14.97 4.52 -26.69
CA ARG A 184 14.87 4.42 -28.16
C ARG A 184 13.51 3.94 -28.67
N GLU A 185 12.76 3.22 -27.83
CA GLU A 185 11.42 2.73 -28.14
C GLU A 185 10.37 3.81 -27.83
N CYS A 186 10.54 4.52 -26.71
CA CYS A 186 9.61 5.55 -26.24
C CYS A 186 10.37 6.59 -25.41
N SER A 187 10.28 7.86 -25.81
CA SER A 187 10.91 8.97 -25.09
C SER A 187 10.03 9.56 -23.98
N GLU A 188 8.72 9.34 -24.05
CA GLU A 188 7.73 9.96 -23.16
C GLU A 188 6.78 8.90 -22.58
N PRO A 189 7.26 8.02 -21.68
CA PRO A 189 6.39 7.08 -20.98
C PRO A 189 5.40 7.84 -20.07
N ARG A 190 4.15 7.38 -20.03
CA ARG A 190 3.07 8.01 -19.25
C ARG A 190 2.44 7.06 -18.23
N LEU A 191 2.01 7.55 -17.07
CA LEU A 191 1.36 6.70 -16.06
C LEU A 191 -0.11 6.47 -16.44
N LYS A 192 -0.47 5.21 -16.70
CA LYS A 192 -1.82 4.81 -17.12
C LYS A 192 -2.76 4.57 -15.96
N ARG A 193 -2.29 3.81 -14.97
CA ARG A 193 -3.06 3.47 -13.76
C ARG A 193 -2.13 3.03 -12.65
N PHE A 194 -2.59 3.14 -11.41
CA PHE A 194 -1.90 2.66 -10.24
C PHE A 194 -2.89 2.06 -9.24
N GLY A 195 -2.43 1.09 -8.46
CA GLY A 195 -3.23 0.47 -7.42
C GLY A 195 -2.35 0.01 -6.28
N GLY A 196 -2.84 0.20 -5.06
CA GLY A 196 -2.14 -0.30 -3.87
C GLY A 196 -2.47 -1.77 -3.61
N LYS A 197 -1.51 -2.48 -3.05
CA LYS A 197 -1.54 -3.92 -2.75
C LYS A 197 -0.85 -4.20 -1.41
N ALA A 198 -1.15 -3.40 -0.39
CA ALA A 198 -0.49 -3.43 0.92
C ALA A 198 -0.44 -4.84 1.56
N LYS A 199 -1.46 -5.67 1.35
CA LYS A 199 -1.53 -7.04 1.90
C LYS A 199 -0.86 -8.12 1.04
N GLU A 200 -0.57 -7.82 -0.22
CA GLU A 200 0.02 -8.78 -1.15
C GLU A 200 1.53 -8.55 -1.25
N PHE A 201 2.32 -9.13 -0.36
CA PHE A 201 3.77 -8.98 -0.47
C PHE A 201 4.33 -9.60 -1.77
N SER A 202 5.25 -8.88 -2.40
CA SER A 202 5.93 -9.37 -3.59
C SER A 202 6.77 -10.63 -3.28
N PRO A 203 7.00 -11.54 -4.26
CA PRO A 203 7.85 -12.71 -4.02
C PRO A 203 9.25 -12.34 -3.51
N ARG A 204 9.82 -11.24 -4.02
CA ARG A 204 11.10 -10.70 -3.55
C ARG A 204 11.04 -10.26 -2.10
N ALA A 205 9.98 -9.55 -1.69
CA ALA A 205 9.80 -9.12 -0.31
C ALA A 205 9.67 -10.32 0.65
N LYS A 206 8.93 -11.36 0.26
CA LYS A 206 8.80 -12.60 1.04
C LYS A 206 10.15 -13.31 1.23
N ILE A 207 10.94 -13.45 0.16
CA ILE A 207 12.28 -14.07 0.24
C ILE A 207 13.22 -13.23 1.11
N ARG A 208 13.23 -11.91 0.95
CA ARG A 208 14.05 -11.02 1.80
C ARG A 208 13.65 -11.13 3.26
N ASN A 209 12.35 -11.19 3.55
CA ASN A 209 11.88 -11.34 4.92
C ASN A 209 12.31 -12.68 5.54
N TRP A 210 12.27 -13.77 4.77
CA TRP A 210 12.80 -15.05 5.20
C TRP A 210 14.30 -15.00 5.54
N LEU A 211 15.07 -14.12 4.89
CA LEU A 211 16.48 -13.85 5.18
C LEU A 211 16.71 -12.84 6.33
N GLY A 212 15.66 -12.44 7.07
CA GLY A 212 15.75 -11.55 8.23
C GLY A 212 15.60 -10.06 7.94
N TYR A 213 15.27 -9.67 6.70
CA TYR A 213 14.97 -8.27 6.38
C TYR A 213 13.53 -7.90 6.75
N SER A 214 13.25 -6.60 6.93
CA SER A 214 11.89 -6.10 7.16
C SER A 214 11.01 -6.27 5.91
N LEU A 215 9.72 -6.51 6.11
CA LEU A 215 8.72 -6.45 5.04
C LEU A 215 8.45 -4.98 4.67
N PRO A 216 8.08 -4.70 3.41
CA PRO A 216 7.62 -3.36 3.06
C PRO A 216 6.33 -3.05 3.82
N PHE A 217 6.18 -1.81 4.27
CA PHE A 217 4.95 -1.38 4.96
C PHE A 217 3.83 -1.04 3.96
N ASP A 218 4.19 -0.80 2.70
CA ASP A 218 3.24 -0.53 1.61
C ASP A 218 3.79 -1.06 0.28
N ARG A 219 2.87 -1.42 -0.62
CA ARG A 219 3.19 -1.90 -1.97
C ARG A 219 2.22 -1.30 -2.97
N HIS A 220 2.76 -0.83 -4.09
CA HIS A 220 1.98 -0.39 -5.24
C HIS A 220 2.36 -1.14 -6.49
N ASP A 221 1.36 -1.39 -7.33
CA ASP A 221 1.55 -1.78 -8.72
C ASP A 221 1.18 -0.57 -9.59
N TRP A 222 2.13 -0.07 -10.38
CA TRP A 222 1.91 1.00 -11.35
C TRP A 222 1.94 0.41 -12.75
N VAL A 223 1.04 0.84 -13.62
CA VAL A 223 1.03 0.47 -15.04
C VAL A 223 1.37 1.71 -15.85
N VAL A 224 2.48 1.63 -16.55
CA VAL A 224 3.01 2.66 -17.42
C VAL A 224 2.61 2.34 -18.85
N ASP A 225 2.10 3.33 -19.56
CA ASP A 225 1.99 3.28 -21.01
C ASP A 225 3.32 3.73 -21.63
N ARG A 226 4.03 2.77 -22.20
CA ARG A 226 5.24 3.00 -22.99
C ARG A 226 4.81 3.11 -24.46
N CYS A 227 4.28 4.27 -24.84
CA CYS A 227 3.87 4.58 -26.21
C CYS A 227 2.95 3.50 -26.82
N GLY A 228 1.89 3.11 -26.08
CA GLY A 228 0.93 2.08 -26.48
C GLY A 228 1.20 0.68 -25.92
N LYS A 229 2.32 0.45 -25.23
CA LYS A 229 2.61 -0.81 -24.54
C LYS A 229 2.45 -0.65 -23.03
N GLU A 230 1.56 -1.43 -22.42
CA GLU A 230 1.42 -1.47 -20.97
C GLU A 230 2.57 -2.25 -20.32
N VAL A 231 3.27 -1.60 -19.40
CA VAL A 231 4.34 -2.20 -18.59
C VAL A 231 4.03 -2.00 -17.12
N ARG A 232 3.98 -3.09 -16.35
CA ARG A 232 3.68 -3.03 -14.93
C ARG A 232 4.95 -3.00 -14.10
N TYR A 233 4.96 -2.10 -13.13
CA TYR A 233 6.01 -1.91 -12.13
C TYR A 233 5.47 -2.30 -10.75
N ILE A 234 6.33 -2.93 -9.95
CA ILE A 234 6.10 -3.20 -8.53
C ILE A 234 6.98 -2.21 -7.76
N ILE A 235 6.37 -1.53 -6.79
CA ILE A 235 7.00 -0.53 -5.94
C ILE A 235 6.77 -0.97 -4.50
N ASP A 236 7.82 -1.46 -3.84
CA ASP A 236 7.78 -1.81 -2.43
C ASP A 236 8.40 -0.67 -1.61
N TYR A 237 7.67 -0.19 -0.60
CA TYR A 237 8.11 0.88 0.30
C TYR A 237 8.62 0.28 1.61
N TYR A 238 9.89 0.53 1.92
CA TYR A 238 10.54 0.06 3.14
C TYR A 238 10.85 1.20 4.09
N ASP A 239 10.76 0.93 5.37
CA ASP A 239 11.12 1.85 6.44
C ASP A 239 12.61 1.68 6.77
N ILE A 240 13.39 2.76 6.60
CA ILE A 240 14.85 2.75 6.86
C ILE A 240 15.17 3.20 8.30
N GLY A 241 14.16 3.49 9.13
CA GLY A 241 14.38 3.91 10.52
C GLY A 241 14.53 5.41 10.69
N GLU A 242 15.71 5.90 11.07
CA GLU A 242 15.92 7.33 11.37
C GLU A 242 15.88 8.18 10.09
N VAL A 243 15.11 9.27 10.13
CA VAL A 243 14.99 10.24 9.04
C VAL A 243 16.34 10.94 8.84
N ASP A 244 16.90 10.87 7.65
CA ASP A 244 18.02 11.74 7.30
C ASP A 244 17.51 13.19 7.25
N LYS A 245 17.93 13.99 8.22
CA LYS A 245 17.52 15.40 8.38
C LYS A 245 17.95 16.28 7.20
N ARG A 246 18.85 15.81 6.33
CA ARG A 246 19.33 16.55 5.15
C ARG A 246 18.51 16.29 3.90
N THR A 247 18.07 15.04 3.69
CA THR A 247 17.31 14.65 2.50
C THR A 247 15.81 14.54 2.76
N TYR A 248 15.40 14.50 4.03
CA TYR A 248 14.03 14.18 4.47
C TYR A 248 13.52 12.83 3.92
N GLU A 249 14.44 11.94 3.51
CA GLU A 249 14.09 10.60 3.06
C GLU A 249 13.94 9.68 4.27
N PHE A 250 12.75 9.11 4.40
CA PHE A 250 12.37 8.17 5.47
C PHE A 250 11.97 6.80 4.91
N THR A 251 11.93 6.66 3.57
CA THR A 251 11.53 5.44 2.87
C THR A 251 12.56 5.00 1.85
N ALA A 252 12.92 3.72 1.89
CA ALA A 252 13.64 3.08 0.79
C ALA A 252 12.64 2.56 -0.22
N LEU A 253 12.84 2.91 -1.49
CA LEU A 253 12.01 2.46 -2.60
C LEU A 253 12.70 1.29 -3.32
N ASP A 254 12.03 0.14 -3.41
CA ASP A 254 12.41 -0.95 -4.31
C ASP A 254 11.44 -0.99 -5.48
N VAL A 255 11.80 -0.27 -6.56
CA VAL A 255 11.02 -0.14 -7.79
C VAL A 255 11.59 -1.04 -8.87
N ARG A 256 10.74 -1.81 -9.54
CA ARG A 256 11.17 -2.76 -10.57
C ARG A 256 10.05 -3.20 -11.50
N PRO A 257 10.36 -3.59 -12.75
CA PRO A 257 9.40 -4.26 -13.62
C PRO A 257 8.82 -5.54 -12.97
N ALA A 258 7.53 -5.76 -13.13
CA ALA A 258 6.88 -6.99 -12.71
C ALA A 258 7.32 -8.17 -13.58
N PHE A 259 7.36 -9.39 -13.03
CA PHE A 259 7.71 -10.59 -13.80
C PHE A 259 6.51 -11.12 -14.60
N ASP A 260 5.92 -10.29 -15.45
CA ASP A 260 4.78 -10.65 -16.32
C ASP A 260 5.14 -10.70 -17.81
N SER A 261 6.35 -10.30 -18.19
CA SER A 261 6.82 -10.37 -19.57
C SER A 261 8.29 -10.74 -19.69
N PHE A 262 8.68 -11.30 -20.84
CA PHE A 262 10.08 -11.61 -21.14
C PHE A 262 10.96 -10.36 -21.14
N SER A 263 10.45 -9.22 -21.65
CA SER A 263 11.14 -7.93 -21.59
C SER A 263 11.50 -7.59 -20.14
N ALA A 264 10.52 -7.64 -19.23
CA ALA A 264 10.76 -7.31 -17.83
C ALA A 264 11.80 -8.21 -17.16
N VAL A 265 11.85 -9.50 -17.51
CA VAL A 265 12.90 -10.42 -17.04
C VAL A 265 14.27 -9.98 -17.57
N MET A 266 14.37 -9.65 -18.86
CA MET A 266 15.60 -9.18 -19.49
C MET A 266 16.08 -7.85 -18.92
N ASP A 267 15.16 -6.91 -18.68
CA ASP A 267 15.48 -5.60 -18.11
C ASP A 267 16.07 -5.76 -16.71
N ARG A 268 15.45 -6.60 -15.88
CA ARG A 268 15.97 -6.91 -14.54
C ARG A 268 17.33 -7.61 -14.58
N SER A 269 17.54 -8.53 -15.50
CA SER A 269 18.85 -9.19 -15.70
C SER A 269 19.92 -8.20 -16.14
N LYS A 270 19.62 -7.28 -17.07
CA LYS A 270 20.53 -6.22 -17.51
C LYS A 270 20.94 -5.32 -16.36
N VAL A 271 19.96 -4.81 -15.59
CA VAL A 271 20.24 -3.94 -14.45
C VAL A 271 21.01 -4.67 -13.35
N ALA A 272 20.71 -5.94 -13.10
CA ALA A 272 21.47 -6.76 -12.15
C ALA A 272 22.95 -6.91 -12.59
N MET A 273 23.19 -7.23 -13.86
CA MET A 273 24.54 -7.30 -14.42
C MET A 273 25.27 -5.95 -14.36
N MET A 274 24.58 -4.85 -14.67
CA MET A 274 25.15 -3.50 -14.57
C MET A 274 25.55 -3.16 -13.14
N ARG A 275 24.68 -3.40 -12.16
CA ARG A 275 24.98 -3.16 -10.74
C ARG A 275 26.17 -3.98 -10.27
N TRP A 276 26.20 -5.28 -10.60
CA TRP A 276 27.32 -6.14 -10.24
C TRP A 276 28.65 -5.66 -10.87
N LYS A 277 28.62 -5.25 -12.15
CA LYS A 277 29.80 -4.70 -12.81
C LYS A 277 30.28 -3.40 -12.14
N MET A 278 29.37 -2.50 -11.78
CA MET A 278 29.71 -1.26 -11.09
C MET A 278 30.34 -1.52 -9.72
N GLU A 279 29.74 -2.40 -8.90
CA GLU A 279 30.30 -2.81 -7.61
C GLU A 279 31.71 -3.41 -7.74
N LEU A 280 31.94 -4.26 -8.75
CA LEU A 280 33.27 -4.80 -9.04
C LEU A 280 34.28 -3.72 -9.45
N MET A 281 33.85 -2.72 -10.21
CA MET A 281 34.70 -1.61 -10.63
C MET A 281 35.04 -0.70 -9.45
N ASP A 282 34.08 -0.38 -8.59
CA ASP A 282 34.27 0.43 -7.40
C ASP A 282 35.23 -0.25 -6.41
N ASN A 283 35.02 -1.55 -6.15
CA ASN A 283 35.91 -2.34 -5.31
C ASN A 283 37.36 -2.40 -5.84
N LYS A 284 37.54 -2.37 -7.16
CA LYS A 284 38.87 -2.34 -7.78
C LYS A 284 39.55 -0.98 -7.66
N MET A 285 38.79 0.12 -7.67
CA MET A 285 39.34 1.47 -7.48
C MET A 285 39.70 1.75 -6.02
N THR A 286 38.91 1.24 -5.07
CA THR A 286 39.19 1.42 -3.63
C THR A 286 40.34 0.53 -3.13
N SER A 287 40.68 -0.55 -3.84
CA SER A 287 41.80 -1.43 -3.52
C SER A 287 43.11 -1.09 -4.26
N GLY A 288 43.25 0.13 -4.79
CA GLY A 288 44.50 0.59 -5.43
C GLY A 288 45.68 0.65 -4.44
N PRO A 289 46.94 0.48 -4.89
CA PRO A 289 48.08 0.28 -4.00
C PRO A 289 48.33 1.51 -3.13
N SER A 290 48.53 1.32 -1.83
CA SER A 290 49.15 2.30 -0.96
C SER A 290 50.51 2.66 -1.54
N GLU A 291 50.77 3.95 -1.76
CA GLU A 291 52.11 4.44 -2.06
C GLU A 291 53.03 4.03 -0.89
N ASP A 292 53.73 2.92 -1.05
CA ASP A 292 54.88 2.60 -0.22
C ASP A 292 55.94 3.67 -0.49
N SER A 293 55.95 4.63 0.43
CA SER A 293 57.08 5.43 0.89
C SER A 293 58.42 4.83 0.45
N LYS A 294 58.95 5.32 -0.67
CA LYS A 294 60.39 5.25 -0.92
C LYS A 294 61.07 6.22 0.03
N THR A 295 61.60 5.68 1.11
CA THR A 295 62.69 6.26 1.91
C THR A 295 63.72 5.17 2.15
#